data_AF-A0A497DYE4-F1
#
_entry.id   AF-A0A497DYE4-F1
#
_cell.length_a   1.000
_cell.length_b   1.000
_cell.length_c   1.000
_cell.angle_alpha   90.00
_cell.angle_beta   90.00
_cell.angle_gamma   90.00
#
_symmetry.space_group_name_H-M   'P 1'
#
loop_
_entity.id
_entity.type
_entity.pdbx_description
1 polymer ?
#
loop_
_entity_poly.entity_id
_entity_poly.type
_entity_poly.pdbx_seq_one_letter_code
_entity_poly.pdbx_strand_id
1 'polypeptide(L)'
;MPIYEFKCQDCGHIFEVFFKSREDFTHQACPQCQSQRTAKIFSTPARVSLSSTRPSGLTCCGRSERCETPPCTTGGSCRRN
;
A
#
# COMPACT_ATOMS: atom_id res chain seq x y z
N MET A 1 10.54 -6.49 7.21
CA MET A 1 10.06 -7.89 7.09
C MET A 1 8.61 -7.84 6.66
N PRO A 2 8.24 -8.45 5.53
CA PRO A 2 6.90 -8.32 4.97
C PRO A 2 5.91 -9.26 5.67
N ILE A 3 4.81 -8.68 6.15
CA ILE A 3 3.65 -9.42 6.68
C ILE A 3 2.69 -9.65 5.52
N TYR A 4 2.11 -10.84 5.44
CA TYR A 4 1.08 -11.15 4.46
C TYR A 4 -0.14 -11.78 5.11
N GLU A 5 -1.29 -11.46 4.57
CA GLU A 5 -2.56 -12.03 4.98
C GLU A 5 -2.93 -13.21 4.08
N PHE A 6 -3.47 -14.25 4.70
CA PHE A 6 -4.01 -15.43 4.03
C PHE A 6 -5.44 -15.66 4.46
N LYS A 7 -6.26 -16.16 3.53
CA LYS A 7 -7.63 -16.61 3.78
C LYS A 7 -7.73 -18.10 3.46
N CYS A 8 -8.24 -18.88 4.41
CA CYS A 8 -8.58 -20.27 4.16
C CYS A 8 -9.83 -20.36 3.26
N GLN A 9 -9.78 -21.22 2.23
CA GLN A 9 -10.89 -21.43 1.31
C GLN A 9 -11.97 -22.36 1.89
N ASP A 10 -11.65 -23.17 2.89
CA ASP A 10 -12.60 -24.13 3.46
C ASP A 10 -13.36 -23.57 4.67
N CYS A 11 -12.67 -22.90 5.61
CA CYS A 11 -13.31 -22.32 6.80
C CYS A 11 -13.45 -20.79 6.74
N GLY A 12 -12.87 -20.12 5.75
CA GLY A 12 -12.94 -18.66 5.60
C GLY A 12 -12.08 -17.85 6.57
N HIS A 13 -11.36 -18.50 7.49
CA HIS A 13 -10.52 -17.83 8.48
C HIS A 13 -9.38 -17.04 7.83
N ILE A 14 -9.21 -15.80 8.26
CA ILE A 14 -8.14 -14.89 7.82
C ILE A 14 -7.08 -14.85 8.91
N PHE A 15 -5.82 -15.01 8.52
CA PHE A 15 -4.69 -14.98 9.44
C PHE A 15 -3.47 -14.32 8.78
N GLU A 16 -2.59 -13.76 9.62
CA GLU A 16 -1.37 -13.10 9.20
C GLU A 16 -0.17 -14.02 9.37
N VAL A 17 0.72 -14.02 8.39
CA VAL A 17 1.97 -14.79 8.41
C VAL A 17 3.15 -13.88 8.17
N PHE A 18 4.15 -14.05 9.01
CA PHE A 18 5.40 -13.33 8.95
C PHE A 18 6.48 -14.22 8.34
N PHE A 19 7.00 -13.83 7.18
CA PHE A 19 8.04 -14.59 6.51
C PHE A 19 9.42 -13.96 6.72
N LYS A 20 10.40 -14.80 7.05
CA LYS A 20 11.82 -14.41 7.10
C LYS A 20 12.43 -14.37 5.70
N SER A 21 12.00 -15.28 4.81
CA SER A 21 12.48 -15.38 3.42
C SER A 21 11.33 -15.52 2.42
N ARG A 22 11.58 -15.32 1.12
CA ARG A 22 10.58 -15.53 0.06
C ARG A 22 10.27 -17.01 -0.22
N GLU A 23 11.10 -17.92 0.26
CA GLU A 23 10.99 -19.35 0.01
C GLU A 23 9.95 -20.01 0.94
N ASP A 24 9.65 -19.39 2.09
CA ASP A 24 8.70 -19.88 3.08
C ASP A 24 7.20 -19.72 2.68
N PHE A 25 6.94 -19.14 1.50
CA PHE A 25 5.59 -18.71 1.08
C PHE A 25 4.66 -19.85 0.66
N THR A 26 5.18 -21.04 0.37
CA THR A 26 4.49 -21.97 -0.52
C THR A 26 3.42 -22.84 0.15
N HIS A 27 3.42 -23.05 1.47
CA HIS A 27 2.45 -23.98 2.10
C HIS A 27 2.08 -23.58 3.53
N GLN A 28 1.22 -22.58 3.69
CA GLN A 28 0.68 -22.21 5.00
C GLN A 28 -0.64 -22.93 5.26
N ALA A 29 -0.64 -23.88 6.20
CA ALA A 29 -1.86 -24.54 6.66
C ALA A 29 -2.71 -23.58 7.50
N CYS A 30 -4.03 -23.69 7.39
CA CYS A 30 -4.92 -22.89 8.22
C CYS A 30 -4.80 -23.29 9.70
N PRO A 31 -4.62 -22.35 10.65
CA PRO A 31 -4.49 -22.68 12.07
C PRO A 31 -5.80 -23.19 12.71
N GLN A 32 -6.96 -22.96 12.08
CA GLN A 32 -8.27 -23.37 12.58
C GLN A 32 -8.68 -24.79 12.13
N CYS A 33 -8.49 -25.10 10.84
CA CYS A 33 -8.99 -26.36 10.25
C CYS A 33 -7.89 -27.23 9.64
N GLN A 34 -6.62 -26.82 9.73
CA GLN A 34 -5.45 -27.51 9.16
C GLN A 34 -5.48 -27.72 7.65
N SER A 35 -6.43 -27.10 6.94
CA SER A 35 -6.48 -27.18 5.48
C SER A 35 -5.28 -26.48 4.84
N GLN A 36 -4.74 -27.10 3.79
CA GLN A 36 -3.72 -26.51 2.93
C GLN A 36 -4.29 -25.58 1.85
N ARG A 37 -5.62 -25.49 1.73
CA ARG A 37 -6.30 -24.62 0.75
C ARG A 37 -6.38 -23.20 1.30
N THR A 38 -5.25 -22.51 1.33
CA THR A 38 -5.16 -21.10 1.72
C THR A 38 -4.77 -20.24 0.51
N ALA A 39 -5.36 -19.05 0.41
CA ALA A 39 -5.05 -18.07 -0.62
C ALA A 39 -4.51 -16.81 0.02
N LYS A 40 -3.41 -16.29 -0.53
CA LYS A 40 -2.88 -14.98 -0.15
C LYS A 40 -3.88 -13.89 -0.55
N ILE A 41 -4.22 -13.03 0.38
CA ILE A 41 -5.02 -11.83 0.12
C ILE A 41 -4.15 -10.60 0.27
N PHE A 42 -4.47 -9.56 -0.49
CA PHE A 42 -3.86 -8.26 -0.33
C PHE A 42 -4.92 -7.36 0.29
N SER A 43 -4.61 -6.74 1.42
CA SER A 43 -5.46 -5.70 1.98
C SER A 43 -5.60 -4.60 0.92
N THR A 44 -6.81 -4.36 0.44
CA THR A 44 -7.08 -3.20 -0.40
C THR A 44 -6.81 -1.98 0.47
N PRO A 45 -5.85 -1.09 0.11
CA PRO A 45 -5.67 0.14 0.87
C PRO A 45 -7.02 0.86 0.84
N ALA A 46 -7.55 1.17 2.03
CA ALA A 46 -8.77 1.95 2.13
C ALA A 46 -8.56 3.21 1.28
N ARG A 47 -9.48 3.45 0.33
CA ARG A 47 -9.50 4.72 -0.40
C ARG A 47 -9.74 5.79 0.65
N VAL A 48 -8.68 6.48 1.07
CA VAL A 48 -8.83 7.71 1.84
C VAL A 48 -9.45 8.69 0.86
N SER A 49 -10.77 8.78 0.87
CA SER A 49 -11.48 9.93 0.34
C SER A 49 -11.04 11.12 1.19
N LEU A 50 -9.91 11.73 0.86
CA LEU A 50 -9.69 13.12 1.25
C LEU A 50 -10.89 13.84 0.63
N SER A 51 -11.88 14.20 1.45
CA SER A 51 -12.84 15.22 1.04
C SER A 51 -11.95 16.39 0.63
N SER A 52 -11.91 16.64 -0.67
CA SER A 52 -10.96 17.55 -1.27
C SER A 52 -11.38 18.96 -0.93
N THR A 53 -11.18 19.38 0.31
CA THR A 53 -10.74 20.74 0.58
C THR A 53 -9.27 20.79 0.16
N ARG A 54 -9.03 20.63 -1.14
CA ARG A 54 -7.83 21.16 -1.76
C ARG A 54 -7.93 22.66 -1.51
N PRO A 55 -7.01 23.31 -0.78
CA PRO A 55 -6.96 24.75 -0.82
C PRO A 55 -6.85 25.14 -2.29
N SER A 56 -7.87 25.82 -2.80
CA SER A 56 -7.91 26.31 -4.16
C SER A 56 -6.71 27.25 -4.33
N GLY A 57 -5.79 26.89 -5.22
CA GLY A 57 -4.69 27.78 -5.60
C GLY A 57 -3.34 27.50 -4.97
N LEU A 58 -2.96 26.24 -4.71
CA LEU A 58 -1.56 25.90 -4.44
C LEU A 58 -1.09 24.76 -5.35
N THR A 59 -0.12 25.04 -6.20
CA THR A 59 0.67 24.08 -6.97
C THR A 59 1.62 23.32 -6.03
N CYS A 60 2.26 22.25 -6.54
CA CYS A 60 3.16 21.37 -5.77
C CYS A 60 4.29 22.14 -5.03
N CYS A 61 4.63 23.35 -5.48
CA CYS A 61 5.66 24.22 -4.91
C CYS A 61 5.10 25.32 -3.99
N GLY A 62 3.81 25.29 -3.61
CA GLY A 62 3.20 26.31 -2.76
C GLY A 62 2.91 27.65 -3.47
N ARG A 63 2.87 27.66 -4.81
CA ARG A 63 2.53 28.85 -5.61
C ARG A 63 1.10 28.77 -6.14
N SER A 64 0.43 29.89 -6.35
CA SER A 64 -0.91 29.93 -6.95
C SER A 64 -0.94 29.64 -8.44
N GLU A 65 0.14 29.93 -9.15
CA GLU A 65 0.26 29.76 -10.60
C GLU A 65 1.31 28.71 -10.96
N ARG A 66 1.15 28.09 -12.14
CA ARG A 66 2.12 27.12 -12.68
C ARG A 66 3.33 27.87 -13.21
N CYS A 67 4.53 27.43 -12.84
CA CYS A 67 5.76 27.89 -13.50
C CYS A 67 5.78 27.37 -14.95
N GLU A 68 6.25 28.19 -15.88
CA GLU A 68 6.51 27.78 -17.26
C GLU A 68 7.57 26.66 -17.32
N THR A 69 8.60 26.76 -16.46
CA THR A 69 9.60 25.70 -16.24
C THR A 69 9.50 25.18 -14.79
N PRO A 70 9.05 23.94 -14.57
CA PRO A 70 9.04 23.35 -13.24
C PRO A 70 10.46 23.21 -12.69
N PRO A 71 10.69 23.43 -11.38
CA PRO A 71 12.01 23.22 -10.76
C PRO A 71 12.48 21.76 -10.86
N CYS A 72 11.56 20.81 -11.05
CA CYS A 72 11.85 19.40 -11.28
C CYS A 72 12.52 19.13 -12.64
N THR A 73 12.43 20.05 -13.60
CA THR A 73 13.00 19.89 -14.95
C THR A 73 14.49 20.23 -14.97
N THR A 74 14.96 21.09 -14.07
CA THR A 74 16.35 21.58 -14.03
C THR A 74 17.27 20.73 -13.15
N GLY A 75 16.81 19.56 -12.69
CA GLY A 75 17.61 18.65 -11.84
C GLY A 75 17.90 19.19 -10.43
N GLY A 76 17.27 20.30 -10.01
CA GLY A 76 17.40 20.87 -8.68
C GLY A 76 16.46 20.22 -7.67
N SER A 77 16.82 20.24 -6.38
CA SER A 77 15.93 19.75 -5.32
C SER A 77 14.74 20.70 -5.10
N CYS A 78 13.52 20.21 -5.30
CA CYS A 78 12.31 20.97 -4.98
C CYS A 78 12.10 21.00 -3.44
N ARG A 79 12.13 22.19 -2.84
CA ARG A 79 11.86 22.40 -1.41
C ARG A 79 10.68 23.35 -1.23
N ARG A 80 9.88 23.09 -0.20
CA ARG A 80 8.86 24.02 0.31
C ARG A 80 9.61 25.00 1.22
N ASN A 81 9.53 26.31 0.95
CA ASN A 81 10.00 27.31 1.93
C ASN A 81 9.06 27.32 3.14
#